data_AF-A0AAW0DBD5-F1
#
_entry.id   AF-A0AAW0DBD5-F1
#
_cell.length_a   1.000
_cell.length_b   1.000
_cell.length_c   1.000
_cell.angle_alpha   90.00
_cell.angle_beta   90.00
_cell.angle_gamma   90.00
#
_symmetry.space_group_name_H-M   'P 1'
#
loop_
_entity.id
_entity.type
_entity.pdbx_description
1 polymer ?
#
loop_
_entity_poly.entity_id
_entity_poly.type
_entity_poly.pdbx_seq_one_letter_code
_entity_poly.pdbx_strand_id
1 'polypeptide(L)'
;MQTSGTLPIDNAIAVLVVPPVSRNPATKQRPQASMSSHPPMEEAEKSPTNAPNRTMSTLYPTTTTESSQMSETLPTHQIPLYHGALAFPESSQRAALYELLSKILGVERNARYKAKMNTPESRSRKGENKYSHAFVLMSDENTIQFADTAAVALALWRLRMFEGMGWEGRVGWIKRYNHRSLLDFE
;
A
#
# COMPACT_ATOMS: atom_id res chain seq x y z
N MET A 1 5.94 16.53 -7.05
CA MET A 1 4.84 15.60 -6.68
C MET A 1 3.70 16.49 -6.25
N GLN A 2 2.54 16.38 -6.90
CA GLN A 2 1.45 17.33 -6.67
C GLN A 2 0.94 17.20 -5.22
N THR A 3 0.91 18.37 -4.58
CA THR A 3 0.75 18.66 -3.17
C THR A 3 -0.73 18.77 -2.78
N SER A 4 -1.62 18.02 -3.43
CA SER A 4 -3.07 18.18 -3.21
C SER A 4 -3.53 17.65 -1.85
N GLY A 5 -2.74 16.79 -1.20
CA GLY A 5 -3.09 16.23 0.13
C GLY A 5 -4.36 15.36 0.14
N THR A 6 -5.04 15.23 -1.00
CA THR A 6 -6.28 14.48 -1.20
C THR A 6 -6.07 13.39 -2.25
N LEU A 7 -6.83 12.30 -2.13
CA LEU A 7 -6.88 11.20 -3.10
C LEU A 7 -8.31 11.06 -3.64
N PRO A 8 -8.69 11.83 -4.68
CA PRO A 8 -10.02 11.76 -5.27
C PRO A 8 -10.10 10.57 -6.25
N ILE A 9 -10.04 9.35 -5.71
CA ILE A 9 -10.18 8.12 -6.50
C ILE A 9 -11.42 7.40 -6.00
N ASP A 10 -12.42 7.30 -6.87
CA ASP A 10 -13.68 6.63 -6.57
C ASP A 10 -13.44 5.15 -6.26
N ASN A 11 -14.17 4.63 -5.27
CA ASN A 11 -14.13 3.23 -4.83
C ASN A 11 -12.75 2.74 -4.36
N ALA A 12 -11.77 3.63 -4.17
CA ALA A 12 -10.46 3.26 -3.64
C ALA A 12 -10.54 2.98 -2.14
N ILE A 13 -10.05 1.82 -1.74
CA ILE A 13 -10.06 1.36 -0.34
C ILE A 13 -8.66 1.38 0.29
N ALA A 14 -7.61 1.30 -0.53
CA ALA A 14 -6.22 1.43 -0.09
C ALA A 14 -5.31 1.79 -1.27
N VAL A 15 -4.16 2.41 -0.97
CA VAL A 15 -3.08 2.62 -1.93
C VAL A 15 -1.83 1.92 -1.42
N LEU A 16 -1.17 1.12 -2.25
CA LEU A 16 0.09 0.46 -1.92
C LEU A 16 1.22 1.04 -2.76
N VAL A 17 2.21 1.65 -2.10
CA VAL A 17 3.42 2.13 -2.76
C VAL A 17 4.51 1.06 -2.64
N VAL A 18 4.69 0.28 -3.70
CA VAL A 18 5.63 -0.84 -3.75
C VAL A 18 6.61 -0.58 -4.90
N PRO A 19 7.78 0.02 -4.64
CA PRO A 19 8.80 0.20 -5.65
C PRO A 19 9.47 -1.14 -6.02
N PRO A 20 9.97 -1.28 -7.26
CA PRO A 20 10.80 -2.41 -7.64
C PRO A 20 12.03 -2.49 -6.74
N VAL A 21 12.36 -3.71 -6.32
CA VAL A 21 13.51 -3.93 -5.46
C VAL A 21 14.81 -3.67 -6.24
N SER A 22 15.73 -2.95 -5.61
CA SER A 22 17.04 -2.64 -6.19
C SER A 22 17.84 -3.92 -6.44
N ARG A 23 18.68 -3.90 -7.48
CA ARG A 23 19.67 -4.96 -7.68
C ARG A 23 20.66 -4.94 -6.51
N ASN A 24 21.03 -6.13 -6.02
CA ASN A 24 22.10 -6.24 -5.04
C ASN A 24 23.41 -5.72 -5.67
N PRO A 25 24.13 -4.79 -5.02
CA PRO A 25 25.33 -4.18 -5.61
C PRO A 25 26.46 -5.19 -5.87
N ALA A 26 26.56 -6.23 -5.03
CA ALA A 26 27.61 -7.26 -5.15
C ALA A 26 27.30 -8.25 -6.28
N THR A 27 26.08 -8.79 -6.31
CA THR A 27 25.71 -9.82 -7.31
C THR A 27 25.14 -9.24 -8.61
N LYS A 28 24.79 -7.95 -8.62
CA LYS A 28 24.06 -7.24 -9.70
C LYS A 28 22.73 -7.88 -10.09
N GLN A 29 22.25 -8.87 -9.32
CA GLN A 29 20.99 -9.55 -9.54
C GLN A 29 19.88 -8.92 -8.68
N ARG A 30 18.64 -9.01 -9.17
CA ARG A 30 17.47 -8.65 -8.35
C ARG A 30 17.17 -9.80 -7.40
N PRO A 31 16.72 -9.53 -6.16
CA PRO A 31 16.23 -10.57 -5.28
C PRO A 31 15.15 -11.39 -5.97
N GLN A 32 15.20 -12.70 -5.80
CA GLN A 32 14.20 -13.60 -6.33
C GLN A 32 12.90 -13.42 -5.55
N ALA A 33 11.78 -13.33 -6.26
CA ALA A 33 10.46 -13.32 -5.64
C ALA A 33 10.26 -14.61 -4.83
N SER A 34 9.89 -14.46 -3.55
CA SER A 34 9.59 -15.58 -2.67
C SER A 34 8.21 -15.39 -2.05
N MET A 35 7.42 -16.46 -2.07
CA MET A 35 6.09 -16.55 -1.43
C MET A 35 6.16 -17.38 -0.13
N SER A 36 7.36 -17.59 0.41
CA SER A 36 7.54 -18.31 1.68
C SER A 36 6.80 -17.59 2.81
N SER A 37 5.97 -18.34 3.54
CA SER A 37 5.34 -17.90 4.79
C SER A 37 6.34 -17.87 5.96
N HIS A 38 7.48 -18.54 5.81
CA HIS A 38 8.54 -18.56 6.81
C HIS A 38 9.45 -17.33 6.65
N PRO A 39 9.81 -16.66 7.76
CA PRO A 39 10.82 -15.61 7.72
C PRO A 39 12.12 -16.21 7.19
N PRO A 40 12.78 -15.58 6.20
CA PRO A 40 14.04 -16.07 5.70
C PRO A 40 15.09 -16.05 6.81
N MET A 41 15.75 -17.18 7.06
CA MET A 41 16.73 -17.30 8.14
C MET A 41 17.98 -16.42 7.92
N GLU A 42 18.23 -15.95 6.69
CA GLU A 42 19.48 -15.30 6.28
C GLU A 42 19.38 -13.77 6.09
N GLU A 43 18.18 -13.17 6.00
CA GLU A 43 18.02 -11.72 5.70
C GLU A 43 17.79 -10.84 6.96
N ALA A 44 17.72 -11.42 8.16
CA ALA A 44 17.37 -10.73 9.40
C ALA A 44 18.33 -9.60 9.83
N GLU A 45 19.50 -9.46 9.22
CA GLU A 45 20.54 -8.53 9.67
C GLU A 45 20.57 -7.17 8.96
N LYS A 46 19.79 -6.97 7.89
CA LYS A 46 19.79 -5.68 7.16
C LYS A 46 18.51 -4.91 7.39
N SER A 47 18.31 -4.48 8.64
CA SER A 47 17.39 -3.37 8.89
C SER A 47 17.85 -2.16 8.06
N PRO A 48 16.96 -1.49 7.31
CA PRO A 48 17.33 -0.32 6.54
C PRO A 48 17.70 0.80 7.52
N THR A 49 18.99 0.92 7.84
CA THR A 49 19.57 1.80 8.87
C THR A 49 19.33 3.30 8.62
N ASN A 50 18.77 3.66 7.46
CA ASN A 50 18.55 5.04 7.02
C ASN A 50 17.17 5.25 6.36
N ALA A 51 16.16 4.46 6.69
CA ALA A 51 14.82 4.83 6.25
C ALA A 51 14.44 6.15 6.95
N PRO A 52 14.21 7.26 6.22
CA PRO A 52 13.73 8.50 6.85
C PRO A 52 12.45 8.16 7.62
N ASN A 53 12.19 8.83 8.76
CA ASN A 53 11.03 8.68 9.65
C ASN A 53 9.68 8.70 8.89
N ARG A 54 9.40 7.63 8.16
CA ARG A 54 8.21 7.45 7.34
C ARG A 54 7.32 6.53 8.13
N THR A 55 6.08 6.94 8.28
CA THR A 55 5.04 6.06 8.81
C THR A 55 4.80 4.94 7.81
N MET A 56 4.58 3.72 8.29
CA MET A 56 4.16 2.60 7.45
C MET A 56 2.89 2.95 6.64
N SER A 57 1.94 3.68 7.25
CA SER A 57 0.70 4.05 6.59
C SER A 57 0.25 5.48 6.91
N THR A 58 -0.28 6.18 5.91
CA THR A 58 -0.81 7.55 6.02
C THR A 58 -2.24 7.60 5.48
N LEU A 59 -3.16 8.23 6.21
CA LEU A 59 -4.55 8.38 5.78
C LEU A 59 -4.71 9.65 4.95
N TYR A 60 -5.35 9.54 3.79
CA TYR A 60 -5.63 10.64 2.88
C TYR A 60 -7.15 10.83 2.74
N PRO A 61 -7.68 12.04 2.92
CA PRO A 61 -9.10 12.30 2.67
C PRO A 61 -9.43 12.18 1.18
N THR A 62 -10.65 11.70 0.87
CA THR A 62 -11.15 11.61 -0.52
C THR A 62 -11.73 12.91 -1.05
N THR A 63 -12.26 13.74 -0.15
CA THR A 63 -12.86 15.03 -0.49
C THR A 63 -12.01 16.16 0.09
N THR A 64 -11.89 17.24 -0.68
CA THR A 64 -11.35 18.51 -0.17
C THR A 64 -12.42 19.10 0.73
N THR A 65 -12.29 18.94 2.04
CA THR A 65 -13.25 19.46 3.01
C THR A 65 -13.20 20.99 3.03
N GLU A 66 -13.93 21.64 2.12
CA GLU A 66 -14.32 23.03 2.33
C GLU A 66 -15.35 23.04 3.47
N SER A 67 -14.95 23.64 4.59
CA SER A 67 -15.65 23.64 5.87
C SER A 67 -17.03 24.28 5.77
N SER A 68 -18.04 23.53 5.33
CA SER A 68 -19.44 23.88 5.52
C SER A 68 -19.80 23.59 6.97
N GLN A 69 -19.93 24.66 7.77
CA GLN A 69 -20.07 24.67 9.24
C GLN A 69 -21.31 23.96 9.83
N MET A 70 -22.06 23.19 9.06
CA MET A 70 -23.30 22.57 9.52
C MET A 70 -23.49 21.21 8.86
N SER A 71 -22.86 20.17 9.43
CA SER A 71 -23.32 18.77 9.43
C SER A 71 -22.30 17.93 10.20
N GLU A 72 -22.31 18.07 11.52
CA GLU A 72 -21.74 17.07 12.41
C GLU A 72 -22.54 15.79 12.21
N THR A 73 -21.92 14.68 11.76
CA THR A 73 -22.31 13.32 12.19
C THR A 73 -21.45 12.17 11.66
N LEU A 74 -20.66 12.30 10.60
CA LEU A 74 -19.84 11.18 10.11
C LEU A 74 -18.38 11.56 9.84
N PRO A 75 -17.40 10.71 10.23
CA PRO A 75 -16.01 10.92 9.87
C PRO A 75 -15.87 10.91 8.35
N THR A 76 -15.09 11.86 7.83
CA THR A 76 -14.76 11.92 6.40
C THR A 76 -14.09 10.61 5.98
N HIS A 77 -14.52 10.03 4.86
CA HIS A 77 -13.90 8.86 4.30
C HIS A 77 -12.40 9.12 4.00
N GLN A 78 -11.54 8.24 4.47
CA GLN A 78 -10.09 8.35 4.33
C GLN A 78 -9.52 7.05 3.76
N ILE A 79 -8.58 7.20 2.83
CA ILE A 79 -7.91 6.09 2.16
C ILE A 79 -6.53 5.91 2.79
N PRO A 80 -6.21 4.73 3.36
CA PRO A 80 -4.87 4.42 3.83
C PRO A 80 -3.92 4.18 2.64
N LEU A 81 -2.84 4.95 2.61
CA LEU A 81 -1.67 4.72 1.78
C LEU A 81 -0.65 3.93 2.58
N TYR A 82 -0.20 2.78 2.08
CA TYR A 82 0.80 1.91 2.67
C TYR A 82 2.13 2.04 1.93
N HIS A 83 3.21 2.18 2.68
CA HIS A 83 4.57 2.12 2.15
C HIS A 83 5.08 0.69 2.19
N GLY A 84 5.14 0.02 1.05
CA GLY A 84 5.51 -1.39 0.94
C GLY A 84 6.90 -1.71 1.48
N ALA A 85 7.84 -0.75 1.45
CA ALA A 85 9.16 -0.90 2.04
C ALA A 85 9.14 -1.10 3.57
N LEU A 86 8.17 -0.48 4.25
CA LEU A 86 8.00 -0.57 5.70
C LEU A 86 7.06 -1.71 6.06
N ALA A 87 5.96 -1.87 5.32
CA ALA A 87 4.98 -2.92 5.55
C ALA A 87 5.52 -4.34 5.28
N PHE A 88 6.49 -4.46 4.36
CA PHE A 88 7.13 -5.72 3.99
C PHE A 88 8.65 -5.53 4.04
N PRO A 89 9.32 -5.75 5.18
CA PRO A 89 10.76 -5.51 5.34
C PRO A 89 11.62 -6.39 4.41
N GLU A 90 11.15 -7.60 4.11
CA GLU A 90 11.86 -8.57 3.29
C GLU A 90 11.89 -8.20 1.81
N SER A 91 13.09 -8.23 1.23
CA SER A 91 13.30 -7.82 -0.15
C SER A 91 12.64 -8.78 -1.16
N SER A 92 12.74 -10.08 -0.88
CA SER A 92 12.14 -11.16 -1.67
C SER A 92 10.60 -11.10 -1.67
N GLN A 93 9.98 -10.80 -0.53
CA GLN A 93 8.53 -10.65 -0.41
C GLN A 93 8.03 -9.40 -1.15
N ARG A 94 8.75 -8.28 -1.06
CA ARG A 94 8.43 -7.08 -1.85
C ARG A 94 8.52 -7.32 -3.34
N ALA A 95 9.54 -8.05 -3.78
CA ALA A 95 9.69 -8.44 -5.17
C ALA A 95 8.49 -9.28 -5.64
N ALA A 96 8.08 -10.27 -4.84
CA ALA A 96 6.91 -11.09 -5.12
C ALA A 96 5.61 -10.28 -5.18
N LEU A 97 5.38 -9.40 -4.20
CA LEU A 97 4.21 -8.52 -4.17
C LEU A 97 4.16 -7.62 -5.41
N TYR A 98 5.28 -6.96 -5.74
CA TYR A 98 5.37 -6.11 -6.92
C TYR A 98 5.09 -6.88 -8.22
N GLU A 99 5.64 -8.09 -8.35
CA GLU A 99 5.44 -8.94 -9.51
C GLU A 99 3.98 -9.37 -9.67
N LEU A 100 3.34 -9.81 -8.57
CA LEU A 100 1.94 -10.20 -8.57
C LEU A 100 1.01 -9.04 -8.92
N LEU A 101 1.21 -7.86 -8.31
CA LEU A 101 0.42 -6.67 -8.62
C LEU A 101 0.61 -6.22 -10.08
N SER A 102 1.85 -6.28 -10.59
CA SER A 102 2.15 -5.97 -11.99
C SER A 102 1.48 -6.96 -12.95
N LYS A 103 1.45 -8.25 -12.58
CA LYS A 103 0.77 -9.29 -13.35
C LYS A 103 -0.74 -9.05 -13.41
N ILE A 104 -1.36 -8.73 -12.27
CA ILE A 104 -2.79 -8.37 -12.20
C ILE A 104 -3.09 -7.18 -13.11
N LEU A 105 -2.31 -6.09 -13.02
CA LEU A 105 -2.49 -4.94 -13.91
C LEU A 105 -2.31 -5.30 -15.40
N GLY A 106 -1.39 -6.21 -15.71
CA GLY A 106 -1.21 -6.73 -17.06
C GLY A 106 -2.46 -7.45 -17.58
N VAL A 107 -3.05 -8.32 -16.76
CA VAL A 107 -4.31 -9.03 -17.06
C VAL A 107 -5.44 -8.03 -17.27
N GLU A 108 -5.63 -7.07 -16.35
CA GLU A 108 -6.67 -6.05 -16.46
C GLU A 108 -6.50 -5.15 -17.69
N ARG A 109 -5.27 -4.74 -18.01
CA ARG A 109 -4.99 -3.93 -19.18
C ARG A 109 -5.32 -4.70 -20.47
N ASN A 110 -4.97 -5.98 -20.52
CA ASN A 110 -5.29 -6.84 -21.65
C ASN A 110 -6.81 -7.06 -21.78
N ALA A 111 -7.52 -7.27 -20.68
CA ALA A 111 -8.98 -7.38 -20.67
C ALA A 111 -9.64 -6.09 -21.19
N ARG A 112 -9.20 -4.92 -20.70
CA ARG A 112 -9.66 -3.60 -21.18
C ARG A 112 -9.36 -3.38 -22.67
N TYR A 113 -8.19 -3.79 -23.14
CA TYR A 113 -7.83 -3.67 -24.55
C TYR A 113 -8.75 -4.52 -25.44
N LYS A 114 -9.02 -5.77 -25.05
CA LYS A 114 -9.94 -6.67 -25.77
C LYS A 114 -11.38 -6.13 -25.78
N ALA A 115 -11.87 -5.61 -24.65
CA ALA A 115 -13.21 -5.00 -24.58
C ALA A 115 -13.33 -3.79 -25.51
N LYS A 116 -12.27 -2.96 -25.60
CA LYS A 116 -12.23 -1.82 -26.51
C LYS A 116 -12.15 -2.21 -27.98
N MET A 117 -11.52 -3.33 -28.34
CA MET A 117 -11.53 -3.80 -29.74
C MET A 117 -12.94 -4.12 -30.25
N ASN A 118 -13.85 -4.51 -29.35
CA ASN A 118 -15.25 -4.77 -29.68
C ASN A 118 -16.12 -3.50 -29.74
N THR A 119 -15.57 -2.32 -29.40
CA THR A 119 -16.32 -1.06 -29.37
C THR A 119 -15.59 -0.02 -30.25
N PRO A 120 -16.12 0.37 -31.42
CA PRO A 120 -15.35 1.05 -32.46
C PRO A 120 -15.04 2.55 -32.21
N GLU A 121 -15.07 3.03 -30.97
CA GLU A 121 -14.92 4.46 -30.66
C GLU A 121 -14.10 4.72 -29.38
N SER A 122 -12.78 4.63 -29.44
CA SER A 122 -11.91 5.26 -28.42
C SER A 122 -10.48 5.37 -28.96
N ARG A 123 -10.14 6.50 -29.55
CA ARG A 123 -8.75 6.88 -29.87
C ARG A 123 -7.93 6.90 -28.57
N SER A 124 -7.12 5.87 -28.37
CA SER A 124 -6.23 5.76 -27.22
C SER A 124 -5.15 6.84 -27.30
N ARG A 125 -5.12 7.77 -26.35
CA ARG A 125 -4.02 8.74 -26.19
C ARG A 125 -2.78 7.95 -25.75
N LYS A 126 -1.84 7.78 -26.67
CA LYS A 126 -0.52 7.19 -26.45
C LYS A 126 0.34 8.15 -25.63
N GLY A 127 0.05 8.30 -24.34
CA GLY A 127 0.92 8.97 -23.39
C GLY A 127 1.99 8.00 -22.91
N GLU A 128 3.25 8.46 -22.88
CA GLU A 128 4.36 7.76 -22.22
C GLU A 128 4.07 7.69 -20.70
N ASN A 129 3.33 6.66 -20.29
CA ASN A 129 3.07 6.41 -18.88
C ASN A 129 4.37 5.94 -18.21
N LYS A 130 5.07 6.87 -17.55
CA LYS A 130 6.02 6.53 -16.49
C LYS A 130 5.26 5.66 -15.49
N TYR A 131 5.69 4.40 -15.35
CA TYR A 131 5.06 3.44 -14.45
C TYR A 131 5.06 4.00 -13.03
N SER A 132 3.87 4.29 -12.49
CA SER A 132 3.71 4.64 -11.09
C SER A 132 3.97 3.39 -10.25
N HIS A 133 4.87 3.48 -9.27
CA HIS A 133 5.12 2.43 -8.27
C HIS A 133 4.05 2.37 -7.18
N ALA A 134 2.86 2.90 -7.49
CA ALA A 134 1.71 2.95 -6.61
C ALA A 134 0.59 2.14 -7.26
N PHE A 135 -0.01 1.27 -6.47
CA PHE A 135 -1.12 0.42 -6.85
C PHE A 135 -2.33 0.84 -6.04
N VAL A 136 -3.46 1.05 -6.70
CA VAL A 136 -4.71 1.42 -6.03
C VAL A 136 -5.56 0.16 -5.93
N LEU A 137 -5.95 -0.18 -4.72
CA LEU A 137 -6.92 -1.22 -4.47
C LEU A 137 -8.30 -0.57 -4.51
N MET A 138 -9.16 -1.06 -5.39
CA MET A 138 -10.54 -0.60 -5.54
C MET A 138 -11.50 -1.71 -5.14
N SER A 139 -12.64 -1.35 -4.55
CA SER A 139 -13.75 -2.26 -4.32
C SER A 139 -15.01 -1.64 -4.90
N ASP A 140 -15.47 -2.22 -5.99
CA ASP A 140 -16.70 -1.87 -6.69
C ASP A 140 -17.49 -3.15 -6.98
N GLU A 141 -18.71 -2.97 -7.48
CA GLU A 141 -19.63 -4.06 -7.88
C GLU A 141 -19.03 -5.03 -8.92
N ASN A 142 -18.03 -4.59 -9.68
CA ASN A 142 -17.39 -5.40 -10.71
C ASN A 142 -16.19 -6.18 -10.15
N THR A 143 -15.35 -5.55 -9.34
CA THR A 143 -14.12 -6.13 -8.77
C THR A 143 -14.41 -7.22 -7.75
N ILE A 144 -15.53 -7.13 -7.02
CA ILE A 144 -15.95 -8.15 -6.06
C ILE A 144 -16.20 -9.52 -6.70
N GLN A 145 -16.50 -9.56 -8.00
CA GLN A 145 -16.74 -10.81 -8.73
C GLN A 145 -15.43 -11.54 -9.08
N PHE A 146 -14.30 -10.83 -9.11
CA PHE A 146 -13.02 -11.37 -9.58
C PHE A 146 -12.02 -11.62 -8.45
N ALA A 147 -12.09 -10.85 -7.37
CA ALA A 147 -11.18 -10.96 -6.25
C ALA A 147 -11.86 -10.55 -4.94
N ASP A 148 -11.45 -11.19 -3.85
CA ASP A 148 -11.84 -10.79 -2.49
C ASP A 148 -11.00 -9.58 -2.05
N THR A 149 -11.34 -8.41 -2.61
CA THR A 149 -10.69 -7.13 -2.27
C THR A 149 -10.96 -6.73 -0.82
N ALA A 150 -12.07 -7.19 -0.24
CA ALA A 150 -12.42 -6.96 1.16
C ALA A 150 -11.46 -7.68 2.12
N ALA A 151 -11.13 -8.95 1.87
CA ALA A 151 -10.15 -9.68 2.67
C ALA A 151 -8.77 -9.03 2.65
N VAL A 152 -8.32 -8.56 1.48
CA VAL A 152 -7.04 -7.83 1.34
C VAL A 152 -7.07 -6.51 2.11
N ALA A 153 -8.16 -5.74 1.97
CA ALA A 153 -8.32 -4.48 2.70
C ALA A 153 -8.34 -4.69 4.22
N LEU A 154 -9.02 -5.74 4.69
CA LEU A 154 -9.08 -6.10 6.10
C LEU A 154 -7.69 -6.47 6.64
N ALA A 155 -6.91 -7.23 5.87
CA ALA A 155 -5.54 -7.59 6.24
C ALA A 155 -4.64 -6.35 6.37
N LEU A 156 -4.74 -5.41 5.43
CA LEU A 156 -4.00 -4.15 5.48
C LEU A 156 -4.42 -3.29 6.69
N TRP A 157 -5.71 -3.20 6.97
CA TRP A 157 -6.21 -2.49 8.15
C TRP A 157 -5.72 -3.09 9.45
N ARG A 158 -5.69 -4.43 9.55
CA ARG A 158 -5.10 -5.12 10.70
C ARG A 158 -3.63 -4.74 10.86
N LEU A 159 -2.85 -4.77 9.77
CA LEU A 159 -1.45 -4.36 9.80
C LEU A 159 -1.29 -2.93 10.34
N ARG A 160 -2.11 -1.98 9.85
CA ARG A 160 -2.14 -0.59 10.35
C ARG A 160 -2.41 -0.51 11.85
N MET A 161 -3.42 -1.25 12.33
CA MET A 161 -3.77 -1.28 13.76
C MET A 161 -2.67 -1.89 14.62
N PHE A 162 -1.98 -2.93 14.14
CA PHE A 162 -0.88 -3.59 14.85
C PHE A 162 0.34 -2.69 15.04
N GLU A 163 0.63 -1.80 14.08
CA GLU A 163 1.66 -0.76 14.23
C GLU A 163 1.26 0.37 15.19
N GLY A 164 0.09 0.27 15.84
CA GLY A 164 -0.40 1.25 16.80
C GLY A 164 -0.92 2.54 16.15
N MET A 165 -1.15 2.54 14.84
CA MET A 165 -1.75 3.66 14.10
C MET A 165 -3.27 3.62 14.20
N GLY A 166 -3.92 4.79 14.14
CA GLY A 166 -5.38 4.91 14.29
C GLY A 166 -5.86 4.97 15.75
N TRP A 167 -4.92 4.95 16.70
CA TRP A 167 -5.16 5.10 18.14
C TRP A 167 -4.51 6.36 18.71
N GLU A 168 -4.25 7.38 17.87
CA GLU A 168 -3.54 8.60 18.28
C GLU A 168 -4.29 9.40 19.38
N GLY A 169 -5.60 9.18 19.53
CA GLY A 169 -6.35 9.56 20.72
C GLY A 169 -6.21 8.50 21.81
N ARG A 170 -5.36 8.76 22.82
CA ARG A 170 -5.02 7.85 23.94
C ARG A 170 -6.22 7.06 24.46
N VAL A 171 -6.40 5.86 23.94
CA VAL A 171 -7.33 4.89 24.48
C VAL A 171 -6.61 4.06 25.53
N GLY A 172 -7.00 4.22 26.80
CA GLY A 172 -6.37 3.58 27.96
C GLY A 172 -6.42 2.04 27.98
N TRP A 173 -7.00 1.39 26.96
CA TRP A 173 -7.04 -0.06 26.84
C TRP A 173 -5.85 -0.66 26.10
N ILE A 174 -5.05 0.14 25.38
CA ILE A 174 -3.76 -0.32 24.83
C ILE A 174 -2.65 0.11 25.79
N LYS A 175 -2.23 -0.82 26.65
CA LYS A 175 -1.10 -0.63 27.55
C LYS A 175 0.19 -0.74 26.75
N ARG A 176 0.73 0.39 26.29
CA ARG A 176 2.07 0.43 25.70
C ARG A 176 3.09 0.20 26.81
N TYR A 177 3.59 -1.02 26.91
CA TYR A 177 4.74 -1.29 27.74
C TYR A 177 5.93 -0.63 27.07
N ASN A 178 6.45 0.45 27.67
CA ASN A 178 7.79 0.88 27.36
C ASN A 178 8.70 -0.25 27.82
N HIS A 179 9.21 -1.05 26.88
CA HIS A 179 10.33 -1.92 27.15
C HIS A 179 11.49 -1.00 27.55
N ARG A 180 11.68 -0.79 28.86
CA ARG A 180 12.97 -0.37 29.38
C ARG A 180 13.94 -1.46 28.97
N SER A 181 14.98 -1.08 28.27
CA SER A 181 16.09 -1.98 28.00
C SER A 181 16.57 -2.53 29.34
N LEU A 182 16.77 -3.84 29.44
CA LEU A 182 17.36 -4.46 30.64
C LEU A 182 18.78 -3.93 30.93
N LEU A 183 19.36 -3.16 30.00
CA LEU A 183 20.65 -2.50 30.14
C LEU A 183 20.57 -1.13 30.86
N ASP A 184 19.38 -0.64 31.22
CA ASP A 184 19.21 0.60 32.00
C ASP A 184 19.27 0.36 33.53
N PHE A 185 19.72 -0.82 33.97
CA PHE A 185 19.97 -1.17 35.37
C PHE A 185 21.47 -1.34 35.62
N GLU A 186 22.24 -0.25 35.51
CA GLU A 186 23.57 -0.11 36.11
C GLU A 186 23.67 1.19 36.90
#